data_AF-A0A0J1D647-F1
#
_entry.id   AF-A0A0J1D647-F1
#
_cell.length_a   1.000
_cell.length_b   1.000
_cell.length_c   1.000
_cell.angle_alpha   90.00
_cell.angle_beta   90.00
_cell.angle_gamma   90.00
#
_symmetry.space_group_name_H-M   'P 1'
#
loop_
_entity.id
_entity.type
_entity.pdbx_description
1 polymer ?
#
loop_
_entity_poly.entity_id
_entity_poly.type
_entity_poly.pdbx_seq_one_letter_code
_entity_poly.pdbx_strand_id
1 'polypeptide(L)'
;MSPSSSFAFIAASSKSRIVLALQGFKKEADGDFLIDSVTHTYSGRSWETEVELNAGNKGKAKVGHGKKPAKKINLVVQSPSN
;
A
#
# COMPACT_ATOMS: atom_id res chain seq x y z
N MET A 1 19.18 39.56 20.40
CA MET A 1 18.27 38.40 20.40
C MET A 1 17.25 38.58 19.28
N SER A 2 17.24 37.71 18.27
CA SER A 2 16.19 37.68 17.23
C SER A 2 15.09 36.71 17.70
N PRO A 3 13.79 37.04 17.56
CA PRO A 3 12.73 36.19 18.08
C PRO A 3 12.67 34.90 17.28
N SER A 4 12.80 33.77 17.99
CA SER A 4 12.50 32.45 17.45
C SER A 4 11.00 32.38 17.20
N SER A 5 10.56 32.69 15.99
CA SER A 5 9.18 32.46 15.55
C SER A 5 8.93 30.96 15.47
N SER A 6 8.42 30.40 16.56
CA SER A 6 7.84 29.06 16.56
C SER A 6 6.56 29.08 15.74
N PHE A 7 6.62 28.57 14.51
CA PHE A 7 5.45 28.27 13.70
C PHE A 7 4.82 26.98 14.23
N ALA A 8 3.63 27.08 14.82
CA ALA A 8 2.80 25.92 15.08
C ALA A 8 2.19 25.45 13.76
N PHE A 9 2.60 24.27 13.29
CA PHE A 9 2.00 23.63 12.11
C PHE A 9 0.68 22.99 12.53
N ILE A 10 -0.42 23.48 11.96
CA ILE A 10 -1.73 22.82 12.06
C ILE A 10 -1.72 21.69 11.04
N ALA A 11 -1.69 20.44 11.51
CA ALA A 11 -2.03 19.30 10.67
C ALA A 11 -3.50 19.45 10.25
N ALA A 12 -3.74 19.81 8.99
CA ALA A 12 -5.08 19.88 8.43
C ALA A 12 -5.41 18.52 7.80
N SER A 13 -6.29 17.76 8.44
CA SER A 13 -6.86 16.52 7.88
C SER A 13 -8.20 16.86 7.22
N SER A 14 -8.34 16.57 5.93
CA SER A 14 -9.61 16.72 5.19
C SER A 14 -10.07 15.36 4.68
N LYS A 15 -11.36 15.05 4.90
CA LYS A 15 -11.94 13.80 4.40
C LYS A 15 -12.13 13.91 2.89
N SER A 16 -11.38 13.10 2.15
CA SER A 16 -11.36 13.18 0.69
C SER A 16 -12.29 12.13 0.05
N ARG A 17 -12.90 12.48 -1.09
CA ARG A 17 -13.69 11.56 -1.96
C ARG A 17 -13.02 11.44 -3.33
N ILE A 18 -11.70 11.26 -3.32
CA ILE A 18 -10.86 11.22 -4.52
C ILE A 18 -10.34 9.79 -4.69
N VAL A 19 -10.31 9.32 -5.93
CA VAL A 19 -9.80 8.00 -6.30
C VAL A 19 -8.40 8.15 -6.90
N LEU A 20 -7.46 7.33 -6.45
CA LEU A 20 -6.10 7.22 -7.00
C LEU A 20 -5.96 5.92 -7.78
N ALA A 21 -5.48 6.03 -9.01
CA ALA A 21 -5.09 4.89 -9.83
C ALA A 21 -3.61 4.58 -9.60
N LEU A 22 -3.32 3.43 -8.98
CA LEU A 22 -1.96 2.91 -8.82
C LEU A 22 -1.59 2.06 -10.04
N GLN A 23 -0.41 2.31 -10.62
CA GLN A 23 0.10 1.61 -11.79
C GLN A 23 1.61 1.39 -11.69
N GLY A 24 2.10 0.30 -12.26
CA GLY A 24 3.55 0.03 -12.37
C GLY A 24 4.13 -0.72 -11.18
N PHE A 25 3.29 -1.30 -10.31
CA PHE A 25 3.72 -2.15 -9.22
C PHE A 25 3.52 -3.63 -9.60
N LYS A 26 2.94 -4.44 -8.72
CA LYS A 26 2.51 -5.79 -9.04
C LYS A 26 1.11 -5.72 -9.65
N LYS A 27 0.83 -6.56 -10.64
CA LYS A 27 -0.50 -6.66 -11.29
C LYS A 27 -1.66 -6.78 -10.30
N GLU A 28 -1.43 -7.38 -9.14
CA GLU A 28 -2.44 -7.56 -8.11
C GLU A 28 -2.65 -6.32 -7.23
N ALA A 29 -1.65 -5.43 -7.17
CA ALA A 29 -1.65 -4.20 -6.37
C ALA A 29 -2.02 -2.96 -7.19
N ASP A 30 -1.86 -3.00 -8.51
CA ASP A 30 -2.35 -1.96 -9.42
C ASP A 30 -3.89 -1.91 -9.41
N GLY A 31 -4.46 -0.70 -9.40
CA GLY A 31 -5.90 -0.50 -9.36
C GLY A 31 -6.33 0.84 -8.77
N ASP A 32 -7.64 0.99 -8.58
CA ASP A 32 -8.27 2.21 -8.08
C ASP A 32 -8.50 2.12 -6.57
N PHE A 33 -8.04 3.14 -5.84
CA PHE A 33 -8.15 3.22 -4.38
C PHE A 33 -8.82 4.52 -3.96
N LEU A 34 -9.71 4.45 -2.97
CA LEU A 34 -10.26 5.65 -2.36
C LEU A 34 -9.25 6.19 -1.34
N ILE A 35 -8.93 7.47 -1.42
CA ILE A 35 -8.12 8.13 -0.40
C ILE A 35 -8.97 8.29 0.87
N ASP A 36 -8.47 7.77 1.99
CA ASP A 36 -9.10 7.93 3.29
C ASP A 36 -8.65 9.24 3.96
N SER A 37 -7.34 9.46 4.01
CA SER A 37 -6.73 10.64 4.61
C SER A 37 -5.53 11.14 3.79
N VAL A 38 -5.29 12.45 3.87
CA VAL A 38 -4.07 13.09 3.37
C VAL A 38 -3.50 13.93 4.50
N THR A 39 -2.25 13.70 4.83
CA THR A 39 -1.53 14.43 5.87
C THR A 39 -0.31 15.11 5.26
N HIS A 40 -0.23 16.43 5.40
CA HIS A 40 0.92 17.21 4.98
C HIS A 40 1.72 17.61 6.21
N THR A 41 2.98 17.17 6.27
CA THR A 41 3.91 17.51 7.34
C THR A 41 5.02 18.36 6.75
N TYR A 42 5.18 19.59 7.24
CA TYR A 42 6.35 20.38 6.92
C TYR A 42 7.39 20.21 8.02
N SER A 43 8.56 19.68 7.66
CA SER A 43 9.65 19.46 8.60
C SER A 43 10.97 19.92 8.01
N GLY A 44 11.73 20.69 8.79
CA GLY A 44 13.00 21.29 8.38
C GLY A 44 12.84 22.29 7.24
N ARG A 45 12.93 21.80 5.99
CA ARG A 45 12.85 22.59 4.74
C ARG A 45 12.06 21.88 3.64
N SER A 46 11.29 20.85 3.98
CA SER A 46 10.59 20.01 3.01
C SER A 46 9.19 19.64 3.48
N TRP A 47 8.35 19.31 2.49
CA TRP A 47 7.03 18.74 2.71
C TRP A 47 7.09 17.22 2.57
N GLU A 48 6.50 16.54 3.53
CA GLU A 48 6.13 15.15 3.45
C GLU A 48 4.61 15.09 3.28
N THR A 49 4.15 14.31 2.31
CA THR A 49 2.72 14.07 2.09
C THR A 49 2.45 12.59 2.23
N GLU A 50 1.73 12.25 3.29
CA GLU A 50 1.26 10.90 3.54
C GLU A 50 -0.19 10.78 3.06
N VAL A 51 -0.46 9.75 2.25
CA VAL A 51 -1.80 9.47 1.72
C VAL A 51 -2.20 8.08 2.18
N GLU A 52 -3.16 7.99 3.08
CA GLU A 52 -3.72 6.72 3.50
C GLU A 52 -4.84 6.32 2.53
N LEU A 53 -4.73 5.09 2.01
CA LEU A 53 -5.67 4.55 1.04
C LEU A 53 -6.55 3.51 1.70
N ASN A 54 -7.85 3.63 1.49
CA ASN A 54 -8.78 2.57 1.83
C ASN A 54 -8.62 1.42 0.84
N ALA A 55 -8.76 0.19 1.33
CA ALA A 55 -8.74 -1.03 0.54
C ALA A 55 -10.04 -1.17 -0.27
N GLY A 56 -10.35 -0.19 -1.12
CA GLY A 56 -11.58 -0.09 -1.89
C GLY A 56 -11.92 -1.39 -2.62
N ASN A 57 -13.15 -1.50 -3.12
CA ASN A 57 -13.77 -2.74 -3.63
C ASN A 57 -12.94 -3.58 -4.63
N LYS A 58 -11.82 -3.06 -5.16
CA LYS A 58 -10.88 -3.72 -6.07
C LYS A 58 -9.40 -3.75 -5.63
N GLY A 59 -9.02 -3.06 -4.54
CA GLY A 59 -7.61 -2.71 -4.25
C GLY A 59 -6.80 -3.70 -3.41
N LYS A 60 -7.42 -4.45 -2.49
CA LYS A 60 -6.73 -5.53 -1.72
C LYS A 60 -7.20 -6.94 -2.03
N ALA A 61 -8.35 -7.10 -2.69
CA ALA A 61 -9.00 -8.40 -2.86
C ALA A 61 -8.24 -9.40 -3.77
N LYS A 62 -7.16 -8.97 -4.45
CA LYS A 62 -6.41 -9.83 -5.37
C LYS A 62 -4.93 -10.02 -5.03
N VAL A 63 -4.36 -9.18 -4.16
CA VAL A 63 -2.96 -9.29 -3.74
C VAL A 63 -2.78 -10.55 -2.89
N GLY A 64 -2.02 -11.51 -3.38
CA GLY A 64 -1.71 -12.76 -2.68
C GLY A 64 -2.70 -13.91 -2.93
N HIS A 65 -3.74 -13.72 -3.76
CA HIS A 65 -4.69 -14.78 -4.14
C HIS A 65 -4.30 -15.52 -5.43
N GLY A 66 -3.03 -15.46 -5.84
CA GLY A 66 -2.49 -16.33 -6.88
C GLY A 66 -2.56 -17.80 -6.46
N LYS A 67 -3.07 -18.67 -7.33
CA LYS A 67 -3.00 -20.13 -7.13
C LYS A 67 -1.54 -20.50 -6.94
N LYS A 68 -1.18 -21.05 -5.76
CA LYS A 68 0.15 -21.62 -5.53
C LYS A 68 0.38 -22.68 -6.61
N PRO A 69 1.50 -22.63 -7.36
CA PRO A 69 1.80 -23.68 -8.32
C PRO A 69 1.84 -25.03 -7.59
N ALA A 70 1.10 -26.00 -8.11
CA ALA A 70 1.12 -27.35 -7.56
C ALA A 70 2.56 -27.86 -7.61
N LYS A 71 3.16 -28.09 -6.44
CA LYS A 71 4.51 -28.68 -6.34
C LYS A 71 4.41 -30.10 -6.87
N LYS A 72 5.00 -30.37 -8.05
CA LYS A 72 5.13 -31.75 -8.55
C LYS A 72 6.04 -32.52 -7.59
N ILE A 73 5.46 -33.40 -6.79
CA ILE A 73 6.19 -34.39 -6.02
C ILE A 73 6.45 -35.60 -6.92
N ASN A 74 7.71 -35.85 -7.27
CA ASN A 74 8.09 -37.14 -7.85
C ASN A 74 8.29 -38.10 -6.69
N LEU A 75 7.21 -38.76 -6.27
CA LEU A 75 7.27 -39.82 -5.28
C LEU A 75 7.77 -41.10 -5.99
N VAL A 76 9.08 -41.33 -5.97
CA VAL A 76 9.65 -42.61 -6.40
C VAL A 76 9.33 -43.63 -5.31
N VAL A 77 8.23 -44.37 -5.48
CA VAL A 77 7.94 -45.55 -4.67
C VAL A 77 8.76 -46.69 -5.26
N GLN A 78 9.83 -47.09 -4.58
CA GLN A 78 10.57 -48.31 -4.93
C GLN A 78 9.70 -49.51 -4.56
N SER A 79 9.48 -50.41 -5.51
CA SER A 79 8.77 -51.67 -5.27
C SER A 79 9.54 -52.53 -4.26
N PRO A 80 8.86 -53.20 -3.32
CA PRO A 80 9.54 -54.09 -2.38
C PRO A 80 10.19 -55.25 -3.15
N SER A 81 11.46 -55.52 -2.83
CA SER A 81 12.19 -56.69 -3.35
C SER A 81 11.53 -57.97 -2.84
N ASN A 82 11.21 -58.86 -3.79
CA ASN A 82 10.60 -60.18 -3.60
C ASN A 82 11.27 -61.01 -2.51
#